data_AF-A0AAV6L9L2-F1
#
_entry.id   AF-A0AAV6L9L2-F1
#
_cell.length_a   1.000
_cell.length_b   1.000
_cell.length_c   1.000
_cell.angle_alpha   90.00
_cell.angle_beta   90.00
_cell.angle_gamma   90.00
#
_symmetry.space_group_name_H-M   'P 1'
#
loop_
_entity.id
_entity.type
_entity.pdbx_description
1 polymer ?
#
loop_
_entity_poly.entity_id
_entity_poly.type
_entity_poly.pdbx_seq_one_letter_code
_entity_poly.pdbx_strand_id
1 'polypeptide(L)' 'MGLSSVTTVNEAIKFCIFDLKRGQHEGQELDKILFFFPSDLPFSAQLSVIGLSEGLITFTR' A
#
# COMPACT_ATOMS: atom_id res chain seq x y z
N MET A 1 22.37 13.58 19.56
CA MET A 1 22.54 14.18 18.23
C MET A 1 23.19 13.14 17.33
N GLY A 2 22.55 12.80 16.21
CA GLY A 2 23.13 11.90 15.20
C GLY A 2 22.28 10.65 14.89
N LEU A 3 21.05 10.83 14.41
CA LEU A 3 20.38 9.82 13.58
C LEU A 3 19.94 10.51 12.29
N SER A 4 20.87 10.56 11.34
CA SER A 4 20.57 10.89 9.96
C SER A 4 21.07 9.73 9.10
N SER A 5 20.43 8.56 9.24
CA SER A 5 20.44 7.63 8.13
C SER A 5 19.58 8.26 7.05
N VAL A 6 20.23 9.03 6.17
CA VAL A 6 19.68 9.41 4.88
C VAL A 6 19.42 8.09 4.14
N THR A 7 18.22 7.55 4.28
CA THR A 7 17.69 6.62 3.30
C THR A 7 17.47 7.46 2.06
N THR A 8 18.49 7.45 1.20
CA THR A 8 18.40 7.65 -0.24
C THR A 8 17.01 7.27 -0.75
N VAL A 9 16.47 8.07 -1.67
CA VAL A 9 15.31 7.77 -2.52
C VAL A 9 15.60 6.47 -3.27
N ASN A 10 15.51 5.36 -2.56
CA ASN A 10 15.57 4.02 -3.07
C ASN A 10 14.12 3.70 -3.38
N GLU A 11 13.86 3.08 -4.52
CA GLU A 11 12.58 2.43 -4.78
C GLU A 11 12.43 1.31 -3.75
N ALA A 12 12.08 1.69 -2.52
CA ALA A 12 11.98 0.78 -1.41
C ALA A 12 10.93 -0.24 -1.79
N ILE A 13 11.31 -1.51 -1.74
CA ILE A 13 10.43 -2.63 -2.03
C ILE A 13 9.12 -2.40 -1.28
N LYS A 14 8.04 -2.25 -2.04
CA LYS A 14 6.69 -2.12 -1.47
C LYS A 14 6.15 -3.53 -1.29
N PHE A 15 5.96 -3.92 -0.05
CA PHE A 15 5.37 -5.21 0.29
C PHE A 15 4.05 -4.96 1.01
N CYS A 16 2.98 -5.60 0.55
CA CYS A 16 1.66 -5.42 1.14
C CYS A 16 0.92 -6.76 1.25
N ILE A 17 0.08 -6.87 2.26
CA ILE A 17 -0.91 -7.94 2.42
C ILE A 17 -2.26 -7.25 2.47
N PHE A 18 -3.16 -7.62 1.57
CA PHE A 18 -4.49 -7.02 1.48
C PHE A 18 -5.56 -8.07 1.19
N ASP A 19 -6.80 -7.75 1.55
CA ASP A 19 -7.97 -8.61 1.35
C ASP A 19 -8.97 -7.92 0.42
N LEU A 20 -9.19 -8.52 -0.76
CA LEU A 20 -10.11 -8.02 -1.78
C LEU A 20 -11.57 -7.97 -1.33
N LYS A 21 -11.95 -8.64 -0.23
CA LYS A 21 -13.33 -8.66 0.26
C LYS A 21 -13.64 -7.57 1.29
N ARG A 22 -12.63 -6.87 1.80
CA ARG A 22 -12.80 -5.78 2.77
C ARG A 22 -12.94 -4.43 2.06
N GLY A 23 -13.34 -3.39 2.78
CA GLY A 23 -13.31 -2.01 2.28
C GLY A 23 -14.03 -1.81 0.94
N GLN A 24 -15.19 -2.44 0.75
CA GLN A 24 -15.92 -2.43 -0.53
C GLN A 24 -16.79 -1.19 -0.73
N HIS A 25 -16.98 -0.41 0.34
CA HIS A 25 -17.76 0.82 0.29
C HIS A 25 -16.84 2.03 0.27
N GLU A 26 -17.33 3.10 -0.35
CA GLU A 26 -16.62 4.37 -0.45
C GLU A 26 -16.17 4.87 0.94
N GLY A 27 -14.88 5.19 1.06
CA GLY A 27 -14.26 5.65 2.29
C GLY A 27 -13.79 4.55 3.25
N GLN A 28 -13.96 3.26 2.88
CA GLN A 28 -13.51 2.11 3.67
C GLN A 28 -12.30 1.40 3.04
N GLU A 29 -11.67 1.96 2.01
CA GLU A 29 -10.65 1.29 1.22
C GLU A 29 -9.42 0.91 2.05
N LEU A 30 -9.14 1.65 3.13
CA LEU A 30 -8.06 1.33 4.06
C LEU A 30 -8.27 -0.01 4.79
N ASP A 31 -9.51 -0.44 4.99
CA ASP A 31 -9.82 -1.73 5.61
C ASP A 31 -9.36 -2.92 4.75
N LYS A 32 -9.05 -2.70 3.46
CA LYS A 32 -8.41 -3.69 2.60
C LYS A 32 -7.00 -4.03 3.03
N ILE A 33 -6.27 -3.09 3.65
CA ILE A 33 -4.85 -3.25 3.96
C ILE A 33 -4.70 -3.95 5.31
N LEU A 34 -4.15 -5.17 5.29
CA LEU A 34 -3.82 -5.92 6.51
C LEU A 34 -2.39 -5.62 6.97
N PHE A 35 -1.49 -5.31 6.02
CA PHE A 35 -0.10 -4.92 6.28
C PHE A 35 0.48 -4.14 5.10
N PHE A 36 1.31 -3.14 5.38
CA PHE A 36 2.07 -2.41 4.36
C PHE A 36 3.48 -2.09 4.86
N PHE A 37 4.48 -2.36 4.02
CA PHE A 37 5.87 -1.96 4.23
C PHE A 37 6.38 -1.14 3.03
N PRO A 38 7.07 -0.02 3.27
CA PRO A 38 7.29 0.59 4.59
C PRO A 38 6.02 1.27 5.14
N SER A 39 5.81 1.21 6.46
CA SER A 39 4.55 1.59 7.11
C SER A 39 4.33 3.10 7.27
N ASP A 40 5.39 3.88 7.08
CA ASP A 40 5.42 5.35 7.17
C ASP A 40 5.03 6.04 5.85
N LEU A 41 4.77 5.28 4.78
CA LEU A 41 4.25 5.83 3.55
C LEU A 41 2.84 6.40 3.75
N PRO A 42 2.50 7.54 3.10
CA PRO A 42 1.16 8.09 3.14
C PRO A 42 0.10 7.08 2.70
N PHE A 43 -1.06 7.09 3.37
CA PHE A 43 -2.17 6.21 3.03
C PHE A 43 -2.60 6.30 1.56
N SER A 44 -2.53 7.49 0.94
CA SER A 44 -2.80 7.66 -0.49
C SER A 44 -1.85 6.86 -1.38
N ALA A 45 -0.56 6.77 -1.02
CA ALA A 45 0.43 5.98 -1.73
C ALA A 45 0.21 4.47 -1.52
N GLN A 46 -0.19 4.06 -0.31
CA GLN A 46 -0.54 2.68 -0.02
C GLN A 46 -1.77 2.24 -0.83
N LEU A 47 -2.85 3.03 -0.78
CA LEU A 47 -4.09 2.79 -1.52
C LEU A 47 -3.86 2.75 -3.04
N SER A 48 -2.96 3.58 -3.58
CA SER A 48 -2.61 3.55 -5.00
C SER A 48 -2.01 2.20 -5.43
N VAL A 49 -1.18 1.59 -4.58
CA VAL A 49 -0.59 0.26 -4.83
C VAL A 49 -1.66 -0.82 -4.76
N ILE A 50 -2.55 -0.77 -3.76
CA ILE A 50 -3.65 -1.72 -3.62
C ILE A 50 -4.62 -1.62 -4.81
N GLY A 51 -5.07 -0.42 -5.16
CA GLY A 51 -5.99 -0.20 -6.27
C GLY A 51 -5.42 -0.62 -7.62
N LEU A 52 -4.13 -0.36 -7.87
CA LEU A 52 -3.45 -0.87 -9.06
C LEU A 52 -3.41 -2.40 -9.07
N SER A 53 -3.06 -3.03 -7.95
CA SER A 53 -2.97 -4.49 -7.83
C SER A 53 -4.33 -5.15 -8.02
N GLU A 54 -5.38 -4.61 -7.42
CA GLU A 54 -6.77 -5.04 -7.60
C GLU A 54 -7.22 -4.88 -9.05
N GLY A 55 -6.88 -3.76 -9.70
CA GLY A 55 -7.14 -3.53 -11.11
C GLY A 55 -6.47 -4.57 -12.01
N LEU A 56 -5.20 -4.89 -11.77
CA LEU A 56 -4.46 -5.91 -12.54
C LEU A 56 -5.02 -7.33 -12.33
N ILE A 57 -5.37 -7.69 -11.09
CA ILE A 57 -6.02 -8.98 -10.78
C ILE A 57 -7.36 -9.07 -11.49
N THR A 58 -8.15 -7.99 -11.46
CA THR A 58 -9.48 -7.96 -12.09
C THR A 58 -9.36 -8.03 -13.61
N PHE A 59 -8.40 -7.31 -14.20
CA PHE A 59 -8.18 -7.28 -15.64
C PHE A 59 -7.72 -8.64 -16.20
N THR A 60 -6.99 -9.43 -15.42
CA THR A 60 -6.41 -10.71 -15.86
C THR A 60 -7.28 -11.93 -15.56
N ARG A 61 -8.45 -11.74 -14.94
CA ARG A 61 -9.45 -12.79 -14.67
C ARG A 61 -10.61 -12.70 -15.65
#